data_AF-A0A918IM23-F1
#
_entry.id   AF-A0A918IM23-F1
#
_cell.length_a   1.000
_cell.length_b   1.000
_cell.length_c   1.000
_cell.angle_alpha   90.00
_cell.angle_beta   90.00
_cell.angle_gamma   90.00
#
_symmetry.space_group_name_H-M   'P 1'
#
loop_
_entity.id
_entity.type
_entity.pdbx_description
1 polymer ?
#
loop_
_entity_poly.entity_id
_entity_poly.type
_entity_poly.pdbx_seq_one_letter_code
_entity_poly.pdbx_strand_id
1 'polypeptide(L)'
;MKKYIVLAILFIGYHPLLLACDLCKEKQPKGLENITHGQGPTGNVDYIITWSAVILVAITLFYSLKFLLRPKESNPDHIKNIVWDQNFKENGGQ
;
A
#
# COMPACT_ATOMS: atom_id res chain seq x y z
N MET A 1 0.00 -28.17 3.17
CA MET A 1 0.41 -26.91 2.48
C MET A 1 -0.04 -26.88 1.02
N LYS A 2 0.25 -27.89 0.18
CA LYS A 2 -0.15 -27.94 -1.24
C LYS A 2 -1.66 -27.73 -1.50
N LYS A 3 -2.53 -28.29 -0.66
CA LYS A 3 -3.99 -28.11 -0.73
C LYS A 3 -4.45 -26.66 -0.50
N TYR A 4 -3.77 -25.91 0.36
CA TYR A 4 -4.07 -24.49 0.59
C TYR A 4 -3.54 -23.61 -0.54
N ILE A 5 -2.44 -24.00 -1.17
CA ILE A 5 -1.90 -23.33 -2.37
C ILE A 5 -2.86 -23.49 -3.55
N VAL A 6 -3.38 -24.70 -3.78
CA VAL A 6 -4.38 -24.95 -4.82
C VAL A 6 -5.67 -24.18 -4.55
N LEU A 7 -6.12 -24.12 -3.30
CA LEU A 7 -7.30 -23.34 -2.90
C LEU A 7 -7.09 -21.83 -3.12
N ALA A 8 -5.90 -21.30 -2.79
CA ALA A 8 -5.56 -19.90 -3.01
C ALA A 8 -5.51 -19.54 -4.50
N ILE A 9 -4.94 -20.41 -5.34
CA ILE A 9 -4.89 -20.21 -6.80
C ILE A 9 -6.30 -20.23 -7.40
N LEU A 10 -7.17 -21.14 -6.93
CA LEU A 10 -8.56 -21.20 -7.36
C LEU A 10 -9.34 -19.93 -6.97
N PHE A 11 -9.09 -19.39 -5.77
CA PHE A 11 -9.74 -18.18 -5.27
C PHE A 11 -9.30 -16.92 -6.04
N ILE A 12 -8.03 -16.85 -6.45
CA ILE A 12 -7.49 -15.75 -7.26
C ILE A 12 -7.96 -15.87 -8.73
N GLY A 13 -8.11 -17.09 -9.25
CA GLY A 13 -8.51 -17.34 -10.64
C GLY A 13 -10.00 -17.17 -10.94
N TYR A 14 -10.88 -17.23 -9.93
CA TYR A 14 -12.33 -17.09 -10.10
C TYR A 14 -12.77 -15.62 -10.01
N HIS A 15 -12.28 -14.78 -10.93
CA HIS A 15 -12.79 -13.42 -11.08
C HIS A 15 -13.19 -13.12 -12.54
N PRO A 16 -14.37 -13.60 -13.00
CA PRO A 16 -14.93 -13.17 -14.28
C PRO A 16 -15.45 -11.70 -14.25
N LEU A 17 -15.20 -10.94 -13.17
CA LEU A 17 -15.74 -9.60 -12.94
C LEU A 17 -14.70 -8.45 -13.02
N LEU A 18 -13.45 -8.72 -13.40
CA LEU A 18 -12.40 -7.69 -13.43
C LEU A 18 -12.41 -6.83 -14.71
N LEU A 19 -13.25 -7.16 -15.69
CA LEU A 19 -13.36 -6.42 -16.94
C LEU A 19 -14.64 -5.60 -16.95
N ALA A 20 -14.49 -4.27 -17.05
CA ALA A 20 -15.60 -3.35 -17.18
C ALA A 20 -16.38 -3.64 -18.47
N CYS A 21 -17.71 -3.60 -18.38
CA CYS A 21 -18.60 -3.61 -19.55
C CYS A 21 -18.34 -2.36 -20.43
N ASP A 22 -18.65 -2.37 -21.72
CA ASP A 22 -18.33 -1.23 -22.59
C ASP A 22 -19.04 0.06 -22.16
N LEU A 23 -20.28 -0.05 -21.67
CA LEU A 23 -21.01 1.07 -21.06
C LEU A 23 -20.32 1.60 -19.79
N CYS A 24 -19.71 0.70 -19.01
CA CYS A 24 -18.98 1.02 -17.81
C CYS A 24 -17.67 1.76 -18.15
N LYS A 25 -17.00 1.38 -19.25
CA LYS A 25 -15.78 2.04 -19.74
C LYS A 25 -16.05 3.46 -20.23
N GLU A 26 -17.13 3.68 -20.98
CA GLU A 26 -17.47 5.01 -21.50
C GLU A 26 -17.80 6.03 -20.39
N LYS A 27 -18.28 5.55 -19.24
CA LYS A 27 -18.62 6.39 -18.08
C LYS A 27 -17.47 6.55 -17.09
N GLN A 28 -16.31 5.95 -17.33
CA GLN A 28 -15.15 6.10 -16.46
C GLN A 28 -14.47 7.46 -16.64
N PRO A 29 -13.85 8.00 -15.58
CA PRO A 29 -13.10 9.24 -15.65
C PRO A 29 -11.89 9.13 -16.60
N LYS A 30 -11.69 10.15 -17.43
CA LYS A 30 -10.57 10.22 -18.37
C LYS A 30 -9.23 10.09 -17.64
N GLY A 31 -8.39 9.17 -18.11
CA GLY A 31 -7.07 8.88 -17.53
C GLY A 31 -7.05 7.81 -16.43
N LEU A 32 -8.21 7.35 -15.94
CA LEU A 32 -8.35 6.24 -14.99
C LEU A 32 -9.30 5.14 -15.51
N GLU A 33 -9.60 5.18 -16.80
CA GLU A 33 -10.39 4.20 -17.53
C GLU A 33 -9.79 2.80 -17.35
N ASN A 34 -10.64 1.80 -17.11
CA ASN A 34 -10.32 0.40 -16.81
C ASN A 34 -9.58 0.14 -15.48
N ILE A 35 -9.26 1.17 -14.68
CA ILE A 35 -8.57 1.01 -13.40
C ILE A 35 -9.55 1.21 -12.23
N THR A 36 -10.45 2.19 -12.33
CA THR A 36 -11.37 2.53 -11.24
C THR A 36 -12.78 2.00 -11.50
N HIS A 37 -13.42 1.48 -10.46
CA HIS A 37 -14.84 1.12 -10.49
C HIS A 37 -15.66 2.28 -9.90
N GLY A 38 -16.79 2.61 -10.51
CA GLY A 38 -17.71 3.66 -10.03
C GLY A 38 -17.54 5.01 -10.73
N GLN A 39 -18.33 5.99 -10.28
CA GLN A 39 -18.32 7.34 -10.84
C GLN A 39 -17.04 8.08 -10.43
N GLY A 40 -16.29 8.56 -11.42
CA GLY A 40 -15.08 9.34 -11.19
C GLY A 40 -15.34 10.85 -11.10
N PRO A 41 -14.25 11.65 -11.01
CA PRO A 41 -14.31 13.10 -11.03
C PRO A 41 -15.12 13.61 -12.24
N THR A 42 -16.14 14.42 -11.97
CA THR A 42 -17.07 14.88 -13.02
C THR A 42 -16.69 16.26 -13.57
N GLY A 43 -16.10 17.13 -12.73
CA GLY A 43 -15.65 18.46 -13.10
C GLY A 43 -14.15 18.71 -12.87
N ASN A 44 -13.62 19.80 -13.43
CA ASN A 44 -12.21 20.18 -13.31
C ASN A 44 -11.76 20.30 -11.83
N VAL A 45 -12.62 20.83 -10.96
CA VAL A 45 -12.34 20.96 -9.53
C VAL A 45 -12.19 19.58 -8.87
N ASP A 46 -13.06 18.63 -9.21
CA ASP A 46 -12.99 17.26 -8.72
C ASP A 46 -11.65 16.61 -9.10
N TYR A 47 -11.15 16.85 -10.33
CA TYR A 47 -9.83 16.37 -10.76
C TYR A 47 -8.70 17.01 -9.96
N ILE A 48 -8.75 18.32 -9.69
CA ILE A 48 -7.74 19.00 -8.87
C ILE A 48 -7.69 18.40 -7.47
N ILE A 49 -8.85 18.23 -6.83
CA ILE A 49 -8.96 17.64 -5.49
C ILE A 49 -8.43 16.20 -5.51
N THR A 50 -8.86 15.39 -6.46
CA THR A 50 -8.44 13.99 -6.58
C THR A 50 -6.92 13.89 -6.75
N TRP A 51 -6.32 14.67 -7.65
CA TRP A 51 -4.87 14.66 -7.85
C TRP A 51 -4.09 15.16 -6.64
N SER A 52 -4.60 16.16 -5.92
CA SER A 52 -4.00 16.60 -4.67
C SER A 52 -4.00 15.49 -3.61
N ALA A 53 -5.11 14.74 -3.49
CA ALA A 53 -5.21 13.60 -2.59
C ALA A 53 -4.23 12.48 -2.97
N VAL A 54 -4.11 12.16 -4.27
CA VAL A 54 -3.14 11.19 -4.78
C VAL A 54 -1.71 11.58 -4.38
N ILE A 55 -1.33 12.84 -4.53
CA ILE A 55 0.00 13.34 -4.14
C ILE A 55 0.22 13.18 -2.63
N LEU A 56 -0.76 13.59 -1.81
CA LEU A 56 -0.66 13.48 -0.35
C LEU A 56 -0.51 12.02 0.09
N VAL A 57 -1.31 11.10 -0.46
CA VAL A 57 -1.23 9.67 -0.17
C VAL A 57 0.11 9.08 -0.62
N ALA A 58 0.63 9.48 -1.78
CA ALA A 58 1.93 9.01 -2.25
C ALA A 58 3.06 9.45 -1.30
N ILE A 59 3.01 10.69 -0.81
CA ILE A 59 3.98 11.20 0.18
C ILE A 59 3.87 10.44 1.50
N THR A 60 2.67 10.26 2.04
CA THR A 60 2.47 9.56 3.32
C THR A 60 2.88 8.09 3.21
N LEU A 61 2.53 7.43 2.10
CA LEU A 61 2.95 6.06 1.82
C LEU A 61 4.48 5.96 1.74
N PHE A 62 5.14 6.88 1.03
CA PHE A 62 6.60 6.92 0.95
C PHE A 62 7.25 7.01 2.33
N TYR A 63 6.79 7.93 3.19
CA TYR A 63 7.35 8.08 4.54
C TYR A 63 7.01 6.90 5.44
N SER A 64 5.79 6.37 5.36
CA SER A 64 5.40 5.16 6.08
C SER A 64 6.34 4.01 5.74
N LEU A 65 6.57 3.76 4.46
CA LEU A 65 7.46 2.69 4.01
C LEU A 65 8.93 2.96 4.40
N LYS A 66 9.39 4.21 4.26
CA LYS A 66 10.74 4.62 4.66
C LYS A 66 11.01 4.33 6.14
N PHE A 67 10.07 4.66 7.02
CA PHE A 67 10.23 4.47 8.46
C PHE A 67 10.03 3.01 8.89
N LEU A 68 9.21 2.23 8.19
CA LEU A 68 9.08 0.80 8.44
C LEU A 68 10.31 0.00 7.98
N LEU A 69 10.84 0.30 6.78
CA LEU A 69 11.97 -0.44 6.22
C LEU A 69 13.32 -0.03 6.80
N ARG A 70 13.51 1.27 7.04
CA ARG A 70 14.75 1.82 7.59
C ARG A 70 14.44 2.90 8.64
N PRO A 71 13.96 2.48 9.83
CA PRO A 71 13.86 3.39 10.95
C PRO A 71 15.28 3.88 11.24
N LYS A 72 15.52 5.19 11.10
CA LYS A 72 16.84 5.82 11.35
C LYS A 72 17.13 5.91 12.86
N GLU A 73 16.95 4.80 13.58
CA GLU A 73 17.18 4.66 15.02
C GLU A 73 18.66 4.27 15.27
N SER A 74 19.60 5.02 14.70
CA SER A 74 21.05 4.77 14.92
C SER A 74 21.59 5.44 16.18
N ASN A 75 20.74 6.13 16.95
CA ASN A 75 21.17 6.79 18.17
C ASN A 75 21.30 5.76 19.30
N PRO A 76 22.48 5.57 19.92
CA PRO A 76 22.65 4.65 21.05
C PRO A 76 21.71 4.94 22.23
N ASP A 77 21.30 6.20 22.42
CA ASP A 77 20.37 6.59 23.50
C ASP A 77 18.89 6.31 23.17
N HIS A 78 18.60 5.68 22.04
CA HIS A 78 17.24 5.27 21.70
C HIS A 78 16.81 4.05 22.54
N ILE A 79 15.60 4.07 23.09
CA ILE A 79 15.08 3.01 24.00
C ILE A 79 15.26 1.61 23.39
N LYS A 80 15.08 1.44 22.07
CA LYS A 80 15.32 0.15 21.39
C LYS A 80 16.78 -0.32 21.52
N ASN A 81 17.74 0.58 21.34
CA ASN A 81 19.17 0.26 21.40
C ASN A 81 19.63 0.04 22.84
N ILE A 82 19.08 0.80 23.79
CA ILE A 82 19.32 0.58 25.23
C ILE A 82 18.84 -0.80 25.65
N VAL A 83 17.61 -1.18 25.28
CA VAL A 83 17.05 -2.51 25.61
C VAL A 83 17.86 -3.63 24.95
N TRP A 84 18.27 -3.43 23.69
CA TRP A 84 19.13 -4.38 22.99
C TRP A 84 20.49 -4.54 23.67
N ASP A 85 21.18 -3.45 23.97
CA ASP A 85 22.52 -3.44 24.58
C ASP A 85 22.49 -3.99 26.02
N GLN A 86 21.47 -3.65 26.80
CA GLN A 86 21.27 -4.22 28.14
C GLN A 86 21.06 -5.74 28.05
N ASN A 87 20.15 -6.19 27.19
CA ASN A 87 19.89 -7.62 27.02
C ASN A 87 21.12 -8.39 26.52
N PHE A 88 21.88 -7.81 25.59
CA PHE A 88 23.12 -8.38 25.05
C PHE A 88 24.22 -8.50 26.11
N LYS A 89 24.37 -7.48 26.98
CA LYS A 89 25.31 -7.51 28.11
C LYS A 89 24.94 -8.55 29.17
N GLU A 90 23.66 -8.69 29.47
CA GLU A 90 23.18 -9.63 30.50
C GLU A 90 23.21 -11.09 30.04
N ASN A 91 22.97 -11.35 28.75
CA ASN A 91 22.86 -12.71 28.22
C ASN A 91 24.08 -13.15 27.39
N GLY A 92 25.18 -12.41 27.46
CA GLY A 92 26.47 -12.81 26.89
C GLY A 92 26.41 -13.01 25.38
N GLY A 93 26.30 -11.91 24.64
CA GLY A 93 26.71 -11.95 23.24
C GLY A 93 28.20 -12.28 23.13
N GLN A 94 28.53 -13.30 22.36
CA GLN A 94 29.91 -13.69 22.04
C GLN A 94 30.68 -12.53 21.40
#